data_AF-A0A183DHS6-F1
#
_entry.id   AF-A0A183DHS6-F1
#
_cell.length_a   1.000
_cell.length_b   1.000
_cell.length_c   1.000
_cell.angle_alpha   90.00
_cell.angle_beta   90.00
_cell.angle_gamma   90.00
#
_symmetry.space_group_name_H-M   'P 1'
#
loop_
_entity.id
_entity.type
_entity.pdbx_description
1 polymer ?
#
loop_
_entity_poly.entity_id
_entity_poly.type
_entity_poly.pdbx_seq_one_letter_code
_entity_poly.pdbx_strand_id
1 'polypeptide(L)' 'MLDELLELEIAYSILKTDNDADRKRDPIDVHYEKLHAQLEVVDEKSDEWKLIQKYVANTHAPTHTLYKLEVVDNQKEWI' A
#
# COMPACT_ATOMS: atom_id res chain seq x y z
N MET A 1 -20.34 -2.85 3.88
CA MET A 1 -21.00 -3.40 2.68
C MET A 1 -21.21 -2.38 1.57
N LEU A 2 -22.00 -1.29 1.76
CA LEU A 2 -22.13 -0.28 0.69
C LEU A 2 -20.83 0.50 0.46
N ASP A 3 -20.11 0.81 1.54
CA ASP A 3 -18.82 1.49 1.46
C ASP A 3 -17.76 0.65 0.74
N GLU A 4 -17.70 -0.65 1.03
CA GLU A 4 -16.81 -1.61 0.32
C GLU A 4 -17.09 -1.66 -1.18
N LEU A 5 -18.36 -1.60 -1.59
CA LEU A 5 -18.75 -1.58 -3.00
C LEU A 5 -18.34 -0.27 -3.69
N LEU A 6 -18.44 0.85 -2.99
CA LEU A 6 -17.97 2.15 -3.48
C LEU A 6 -16.44 2.17 -3.62
N GLU A 7 -15.70 1.65 -2.64
CA GLU A 7 -14.24 1.53 -2.71
C GLU A 7 -13.80 0.67 -3.90
N LEU A 8 -14.53 -0.43 -4.16
CA LEU A 8 -14.29 -1.29 -5.31
C LEU A 8 -14.49 -0.53 -6.64
N GLU A 9 -15.58 0.23 -6.77
CA GLU A 9 -15.84 1.04 -7.96
C GLU A 9 -14.73 2.08 -8.21
N ILE A 10 -14.27 2.75 -7.16
CA ILE A 10 -13.16 3.71 -7.22
C ILE A 10 -11.88 3.01 -7.67
N ALA A 11 -11.54 1.84 -7.10
CA ALA A 11 -10.36 1.07 -7.50
C ALA A 11 -10.39 0.70 -9.00
N TYR A 12 -11.55 0.26 -9.51
CA TYR A 12 -11.71 -0.01 -10.94
C TYR A 12 -11.57 1.23 -11.81
N SER A 13 -12.03 2.39 -11.33
CA SER A 13 -11.85 3.66 -12.02
C SER A 13 -10.37 4.03 -12.18
N ILE A 14 -9.57 3.85 -11.13
CA ILE A 14 -8.11 4.12 -11.15
C ILE A 14 -7.38 3.14 -12.08
N LEU A 15 -7.81 1.88 -12.14
CA LEU A 15 -7.18 0.86 -13.00
C LEU A 15 -7.52 0.99 -14.48
N LYS A 16 -8.59 1.71 -14.86
CA LYS A 16 -8.95 1.88 -16.28
C LYS A 16 -7.89 2.67 -17.02
N THR A 17 -7.44 2.13 -18.14
CA THR A 17 -6.44 2.74 -19.02
C THR A 17 -7.07 3.05 -20.37
N ASP A 18 -7.51 4.30 -20.52
CA ASP A 18 -8.41 4.68 -21.62
C ASP A 18 -7.70 5.40 -22.78
N ASN A 19 -6.42 5.75 -22.63
CA ASN A 19 -5.68 6.49 -23.66
C ASN A 19 -4.57 5.62 -24.31
N ASP A 20 -4.27 5.90 -25.58
CA ASP A 20 -3.25 5.16 -26.35
C ASP A 20 -1.81 5.47 -25.94
N ALA A 21 -1.59 6.52 -25.15
CA ALA A 21 -0.27 6.86 -24.62
C ALA A 21 0.12 5.96 -23.43
N ASP A 22 -0.82 5.74 -22.50
CA ASP A 22 -0.69 4.86 -21.34
C ASP A 22 -0.48 3.40 -21.78
N ARG A 23 -1.12 2.96 -22.87
CA ARG A 23 -0.95 1.61 -23.42
C ARG A 23 0.46 1.31 -23.93
N LYS A 24 1.30 2.33 -24.12
CA LYS A 24 2.68 2.20 -24.59
C LYS A 24 3.70 2.25 -23.44
N ARG A 25 3.25 2.51 -22.22
CA ARG A 25 4.08 2.63 -21.02
C ARG A 25 3.97 1.37 -20.17
N ASP A 26 4.86 1.21 -19.20
CA ASP A 26 4.72 0.14 -18.22
C ASP A 26 3.39 0.31 -17.46
N PRO A 27 2.53 -0.72 -17.39
CA PRO A 27 1.26 -0.64 -16.69
C PRO A 27 1.41 -0.25 -15.20
N ILE A 28 2.49 -0.68 -14.53
CA ILE A 28 2.73 -0.38 -13.12
C ILE A 28 2.97 1.12 -12.94
N ASP A 29 3.79 1.72 -13.79
CA ASP A 29 4.08 3.17 -13.76
C ASP A 29 2.80 3.99 -13.99
N VAL A 30 1.99 3.59 -14.98
CA VAL A 30 0.71 4.25 -15.28
C VAL A 30 -0.25 4.19 -14.09
N HIS A 31 -0.34 3.04 -13.41
CA HIS A 31 -1.20 2.91 -12.23
C HIS A 31 -0.65 3.68 -11.02
N TYR A 32 0.67 3.67 -10.81
CA TYR A 32 1.31 4.44 -9.74
C TYR A 32 1.07 5.94 -9.90
N GLU A 33 1.23 6.49 -11.11
CA GLU A 33 0.98 7.91 -11.36
C GLU A 33 -0.47 8.34 -11.08
N LYS A 34 -1.44 7.46 -11.34
CA LYS A 34 -2.86 7.71 -11.06
C LYS A 34 -3.18 7.76 -9.56
N LEU A 35 -2.33 7.19 -8.71
CA LEU A 35 -2.48 7.33 -7.24
C LEU A 35 -2.16 8.76 -6.77
N HIS A 36 -1.45 9.55 -7.59
CA HIS A 36 -1.02 10.91 -7.26
C HIS A 36 -0.34 11.02 -5.88
N ALA A 37 0.43 9.99 -5.52
CA ALA A 37 1.11 9.88 -4.25
C ALA A 37 2.58 9.55 -4.45
N GLN A 38 3.45 10.17 -3.65
CA GLN A 38 4.87 9.84 -3.59
C GLN A 38 5.07 8.80 -2.49
N LEU A 39 5.30 7.55 -2.90
CA LEU A 39 5.65 6.46 -1.99
C LEU A 39 7.17 6.30 -1.96
N GLU A 40 7.73 6.21 -0.76
CA GLU A 40 9.15 6.01 -0.54
C GLU A 40 9.38 4.87 0.46
N VAL A 41 10.48 4.14 0.26
CA VAL A 41 10.88 3.04 1.12
C VAL A 41 11.54 3.58 2.38
N VAL A 42 11.05 3.14 3.54
CA VAL A 42 11.64 3.47 4.83
C VAL A 42 12.72 2.44 5.17
N ASP A 43 13.94 2.91 5.49
CA ASP A 43 15.03 2.01 5.90
C ASP A 43 14.66 1.30 7.21
N GLU A 44 14.73 -0.03 7.21
CA GLU A 44 14.48 -0.88 8.38
C GLU A 44 15.39 -0.56 9.58
N LYS A 45 16.56 0.03 9.33
CA LYS A 45 17.50 0.43 10.41
C LYS A 45 17.18 1.81 10.99
N SER A 46 16.32 2.59 10.32
CA SER A 46 15.92 3.92 10.75
C SER A 46 15.14 3.89 12.07
N ASP A 47 15.12 5.02 12.76
CA ASP A 47 14.34 5.16 13.99
C ASP A 47 12.82 5.25 13.70
N GLU A 48 12.45 5.70 12.50
CA GLU A 48 11.06 5.70 12.03
C GLU A 48 10.51 4.27 11.92
N TRP A 49 11.26 3.36 11.29
CA TRP A 49 10.88 1.95 11.20
C TRP A 49 10.68 1.32 12.59
N LYS A 50 11.63 1.55 13.51
CA LYS A 50 11.54 1.07 14.89
C LYS A 50 10.32 1.64 15.62
N LEU A 51 9.98 2.91 15.35
CA LEU A 51 8.81 3.55 15.94
C LEU A 51 7.51 2.90 15.46
N ILE A 52 7.40 2.62 14.16
CA ILE A 52 6.25 1.91 13.57
C ILE A 52 6.11 0.52 14.19
N GLN A 53 7.20 -0.25 14.27
CA GLN A 53 7.19 -1.57 14.91
C GLN A 53 6.73 -1.51 16.37
N LYS A 54 7.21 -0.52 17.12
CA LYS A 54 6.80 -0.30 18.51
C LYS A 54 5.31 0.01 18.62
N TYR A 55 4.77 0.82 17.73
CA TYR A 55 3.35 1.15 17.73
C TYR A 55 2.47 -0.06 17.41
N VAL A 56 2.84 -0.84 16.38
CA VAL A 56 2.13 -2.07 16.02
C VAL A 56 2.09 -3.06 17.19
N ALA A 57 3.21 -3.24 17.90
CA ALA A 57 3.28 -4.13 19.05
C ALA A 57 2.47 -3.62 20.26
N ASN A 58 2.52 -2.31 20.54
CA ASN A 58 1.92 -1.74 21.74
C ASN A 58 0.40 -1.55 21.66
N THR A 59 -0.15 -1.40 20.45
CA THR A 59 -1.59 -1.14 20.25
C THR A 59 -2.39 -2.38 19.87
N HIS A 60 -1.74 -3.55 19.75
CA HIS A 60 -2.43 -4.81 19.51
C HIS A 60 -3.25 -5.22 20.75
N ALA A 61 -4.57 -5.26 20.58
CA ALA A 61 -5.50 -5.47 21.69
C ALA A 61 -5.34 -6.88 22.30
N PRO A 62 -5.40 -7.02 23.64
CA PRO A 62 -5.25 -8.31 24.32
C PRO A 62 -6.38 -9.31 24.02
N THR A 63 -7.48 -8.85 23.42
CA THR A 63 -8.61 -9.68 23.00
C THR A 63 -8.52 -10.15 21.55
N HIS A 64 -7.58 -9.64 20.74
CA HIS A 64 -7.42 -9.99 19.31
C HIS A 64 -6.29 -11.02 19.10
N THR A 65 -6.21 -12.03 19.96
CA THR A 65 -5.09 -13.00 20.02
C THR A 65 -5.10 -14.07 18.94
N LEU A 66 -6.06 -14.04 18.01
CA LEU A 66 -6.17 -15.00 16.91
C LEU A 66 -5.00 -14.92 15.93
N TYR A 67 -4.27 -13.81 15.93
CA TYR A 67 -3.11 -13.60 15.07
C TYR A 67 -2.07 -12.69 15.74
N LYS A 68 -0.87 -12.67 15.17
CA LYS A 68 0.18 -11.71 15.49
C LYS A 68 0.53 -10.93 14.23
N LEU A 69 0.82 -9.63 14.41
CA LEU A 69 1.26 -8.76 13.32
C LEU A 69 2.78 -8.75 13.21
N GLU A 70 3.26 -8.70 11.98
CA GLU A 70 4.67 -8.49 11.62
C GLU A 70 4.73 -7.33 10.63
N VAL A 71 5.66 -6.40 10.85
CA VAL A 71 5.90 -5.29 9.92
C VAL A 71 6.86 -5.80 8.85
N VAL A 72 6.37 -5.89 7.61
CA VAL A 72 7.14 -6.30 6.44
C VAL A 72 7.19 -5.16 5.45
N ASP A 73 8.30 -5.06 4.71
CA ASP A 73 8.40 -4.25 3.50
C ASP A 73 8.89 -5.13 2.36
N ASN A 74 8.03 -5.29 1.35
CA ASN A 74 8.30 -6.13 0.19
C ASN A 74 8.69 -5.30 -1.04
N GLN A 75 8.85 -3.97 -0.93
CA GLN A 75 9.21 -3.14 -2.09
C GLN A 75 10.64 -3.33 -2.59
N LYS A 76 11.51 -3.96 -1.79
CA LYS A 76 12.88 -4.32 -2.21
C LYS A 76 12.94 -5.34 -3.36
N GLU A 77 11.87 -6.10 -3.61
CA GLU A 77 11.82 -7.08 -4.72
C GLU A 77 11.36 -6.49 -6.06
N TRP A 78 10.92 -5.22 -6.10
CA TRP A 78 10.29 -4.60 -7.28
C TRP A 78 11.07 -3.41 -7.86
N ILE A 79 12.29 -3.15 -7.36
CA ILE A 79 13.24 -2.14 -7.88
C ILE A 79 14.41 -2.84 -8.56
#